data_AF-A0A453NMK7-F1
#
_entry.id   AF-A0A453NMK7-F1
#
_cell.length_a   1.000
_cell.length_b   1.000
_cell.length_c   1.000
_cell.angle_alpha   90.00
_cell.angle_beta   90.00
_cell.angle_gamma   90.00
#
_symmetry.space_group_name_H-M   'P 1'
#
loop_
_entity.id
_entity.type
_entity.pdbx_description
1 polymer ?
#
loop_
_entity_poly.entity_id
_entity_poly.type
_entity_poly.pdbx_seq_one_letter_code
_entity_poly.pdbx_strand_id
1 'polypeptide(L)'
;SSARHCCSSSSAPSLTPETGREREKVKGFAHMTLKEGTYEAKMSVPASFGPVGAVLVENEHHREMFIKDVKLITGGDESTAITFDVASWVHSKFDDPEPRVFFTVKSYLPSQTPPGIEALRKKELEKLRGDGHSERKFHERVYDYDTYNDLGDPDKNIDHKRPVLGTKEHPYPRRCRTGRPK
;
A
#
# COMPACT_ATOMS: atom_id res chain seq x y z
N SER A 1 10.25 -17.01 -19.29
CA SER A 1 8.96 -16.95 -18.57
C SER A 1 8.47 -15.51 -18.61
N SER A 2 7.39 -15.21 -19.32
CA SER A 2 6.87 -13.83 -19.46
C SER A 2 6.09 -13.48 -18.20
N ALA A 3 6.74 -12.77 -17.28
CA ALA A 3 6.10 -12.30 -16.05
C ALA A 3 5.37 -10.98 -16.35
N ARG A 4 4.05 -10.98 -16.15
CA ARG A 4 3.10 -9.91 -16.47
C ARG A 4 2.67 -9.24 -15.18
N HIS A 5 2.66 -7.93 -15.04
CA HIS A 5 2.12 -7.26 -13.85
C HIS A 5 0.63 -6.96 -14.03
N CYS A 6 -0.21 -7.18 -13.02
CA CYS A 6 -1.59 -6.72 -13.09
C CYS A 6 -1.68 -5.32 -12.47
N CYS A 7 -1.88 -4.31 -13.31
CA CYS A 7 -2.24 -2.96 -12.87
C CYS A 7 -3.74 -2.80 -13.06
N SER A 8 -4.46 -2.49 -11.98
CA SER A 8 -5.87 -2.15 -12.07
C SER A 8 -6.12 -0.73 -11.60
N SER A 9 -7.00 0.00 -12.29
CA SER A 9 -7.31 1.40 -11.97
C SER A 9 -8.69 1.50 -11.34
N SER A 10 -8.85 2.49 -10.45
CA SER A 10 -10.10 2.81 -9.76
C SER A 10 -10.43 4.29 -9.89
N SER A 11 -11.69 4.59 -10.21
CA SER A 11 -12.21 5.92 -10.52
C SER A 11 -12.62 6.72 -9.27
N ALA A 12 -12.51 8.04 -9.35
CA ALA A 12 -12.85 8.99 -8.28
C ALA A 12 -14.37 9.26 -8.11
N PRO A 13 -15.23 9.30 -9.14
CA PRO A 13 -16.68 9.39 -8.94
C PRO A 13 -17.29 7.98 -8.98
N SER A 14 -17.79 7.44 -7.86
CA SER A 14 -18.25 6.03 -7.82
C SER A 14 -19.74 5.79 -7.81
N LEU A 15 -20.59 6.81 -7.79
CA LEU A 15 -22.01 6.52 -7.94
C LEU A 15 -22.34 6.50 -9.44
N THR A 16 -22.70 5.32 -9.95
CA THR A 16 -23.66 5.25 -11.05
C THR A 16 -24.96 5.88 -10.53
N PRO A 17 -25.61 6.79 -11.27
CA PRO A 17 -26.87 7.41 -10.84
C PRO A 17 -27.97 6.40 -10.49
N GLU A 18 -27.82 5.13 -10.88
CA GLU A 18 -28.89 4.13 -10.87
C GLU A 18 -28.75 3.02 -9.82
N THR A 19 -27.58 2.76 -9.20
CA THR A 19 -27.43 1.50 -8.43
C THR A 19 -26.61 1.51 -7.14
N GLY A 20 -25.90 2.58 -6.77
CA GLY A 20 -25.14 2.62 -5.51
C GLY A 20 -24.03 1.58 -5.38
N ARG A 21 -23.58 0.98 -6.49
CA ARG A 21 -22.53 -0.06 -6.53
C ARG A 21 -21.18 0.55 -6.87
N GLU A 22 -20.12 0.00 -6.26
CA GLU A 22 -18.73 0.33 -6.60
C GLU A 22 -18.49 0.10 -8.10
N ARG A 23 -17.91 1.09 -8.79
CA ARG A 23 -17.65 0.99 -10.23
C ARG A 23 -16.63 -0.11 -10.52
N GLU A 24 -16.84 -0.82 -11.63
CA GLU A 24 -15.99 -1.95 -12.03
C GLU A 24 -14.53 -1.50 -12.23
N LYS A 25 -13.58 -2.25 -11.68
CA LYS A 25 -12.14 -1.97 -11.81
C LYS A 25 -11.68 -2.33 -13.22
N VAL A 26 -10.96 -1.42 -13.88
CA VAL A 26 -10.34 -1.73 -15.18
C VAL A 26 -8.97 -2.37 -14.93
N LYS A 27 -8.69 -3.51 -15.55
CA LYS A 27 -7.43 -4.24 -15.42
C LYS A 27 -6.59 -4.13 -16.70
N GLY A 28 -5.28 -4.04 -16.54
CA GLY A 28 -4.31 -4.17 -17.62
C GLY A 28 -3.10 -4.95 -17.16
N PHE A 29 -2.48 -5.66 -18.09
CA PHE A 29 -1.27 -6.44 -17.81
C PHE A 29 -0.04 -5.72 -18.33
N ALA A 30 0.83 -5.26 -17.43
CA ALA A 30 2.05 -4.58 -17.80
C ALA A 30 3.14 -5.57 -18.19
N HIS A 31 3.82 -5.27 -19.28
CA HIS A 31 4.97 -6.02 -19.77
C HIS A 31 6.21 -5.15 -19.73
N MET A 32 7.37 -5.77 -19.51
CA MET A 32 8.65 -5.05 -19.53
C MET A 32 8.88 -4.53 -20.95
N THR A 33 9.22 -3.25 -21.04
CA THR A 33 9.56 -2.60 -22.32
C THR A 33 11.02 -2.86 -22.68
N LEU A 34 11.48 -2.35 -23.81
CA LEU A 34 12.90 -2.37 -24.18
C LEU A 34 13.77 -1.53 -23.23
N LYS A 35 13.17 -0.58 -22.51
CA LYS A 35 13.85 0.19 -21.48
C LYS A 35 13.80 -0.60 -20.18
N GLU A 36 14.98 -1.03 -19.73
CA GLU A 36 15.13 -1.76 -18.47
C GLU A 36 14.46 -1.01 -17.31
N GLY A 37 13.76 -1.76 -16.45
CA GLY A 37 13.02 -1.21 -15.31
C GLY A 37 11.73 -0.45 -15.67
N THR A 38 11.33 -0.39 -16.95
CA THR A 38 10.07 0.24 -17.37
C THR A 38 9.07 -0.82 -17.82
N TYR A 39 7.86 -0.78 -17.26
CA TYR A 39 6.75 -1.65 -17.62
C TYR A 39 5.58 -0.83 -18.18
N GLU A 40 4.93 -1.33 -19.23
CA GLU A 40 3.81 -0.65 -19.88
C GLU A 40 2.60 -1.58 -19.99
N ALA A 41 1.40 -1.04 -19.73
CA ALA A 41 0.12 -1.70 -19.95
C ALA A 41 -0.79 -0.77 -20.76
N LYS A 42 -1.54 -1.33 -21.71
CA LYS A 42 -2.62 -0.63 -22.41
C LYS A 42 -3.96 -1.21 -21.99
N MET A 43 -4.90 -0.35 -21.66
CA MET A 43 -6.24 -0.73 -21.22
C MET A 43 -7.29 0.22 -21.82
N SER A 44 -8.47 -0.31 -22.10
CA SER A 44 -9.62 0.49 -22.55
C SER A 44 -10.44 0.90 -21.33
N VAL A 45 -10.57 2.21 -21.11
CA VAL A 45 -11.34 2.78 -19.99
C VAL A 45 -12.57 3.48 -20.57
N PRO A 46 -13.80 3.12 -20.14
CA PRO A 46 -15.01 3.80 -20.61
C PRO A 46 -14.98 5.30 -20.27
N ALA A 47 -15.50 6.15 -21.16
CA ALA A 47 -15.60 7.60 -20.91
C ALA A 47 -16.42 7.91 -19.63
N SER A 48 -17.37 7.05 -19.29
CA SER A 48 -18.18 7.15 -18.07
C SER A 48 -17.39 6.87 -16.78
N PHE A 49 -16.17 6.33 -16.83
CA PHE A 49 -15.37 5.98 -15.66
C PHE A 49 -15.04 7.19 -14.78
N GLY A 50 -14.87 8.36 -15.40
CA GLY A 50 -14.45 9.59 -14.72
C GLY A 50 -12.96 9.60 -14.35
N PRO A 51 -12.49 10.62 -13.61
CA PRO A 51 -11.08 10.76 -13.26
C PRO A 51 -10.57 9.57 -12.44
N VAL A 52 -9.34 9.11 -12.68
CA VAL A 52 -8.71 8.03 -11.91
C VAL A 52 -8.14 8.58 -10.60
N GLY A 53 -8.55 8.02 -9.46
CA GLY A 53 -8.14 8.48 -8.13
C GLY A 53 -7.13 7.56 -7.43
N ALA A 54 -7.09 6.29 -7.81
CA ALA A 54 -6.15 5.32 -7.27
C ALA A 54 -5.85 4.20 -8.27
N VAL A 55 -4.68 3.61 -8.13
CA VAL A 55 -4.25 2.39 -8.83
C VAL A 55 -3.95 1.29 -7.82
N LEU A 56 -4.31 0.06 -8.20
CA LEU A 56 -4.01 -1.17 -7.50
C LEU A 56 -2.95 -1.91 -8.30
N VAL A 57 -1.83 -2.24 -7.67
CA VAL A 57 -0.71 -2.92 -8.28
C VAL A 57 -0.53 -4.29 -7.63
N GLU A 58 -0.51 -5.31 -8.45
CA GLU A 58 -0.19 -6.68 -8.06
C GLU A 58 1.10 -7.12 -8.75
N ASN A 59 2.06 -7.58 -7.96
CA ASN A 59 3.33 -8.08 -8.45
C ASN A 59 3.26 -9.59 -8.65
N GLU A 60 3.24 -9.99 -9.91
CA GLU A 60 3.14 -11.37 -10.39
C GLU A 60 4.50 -12.09 -10.46
N HIS A 61 5.60 -11.39 -10.15
CA HIS A 61 6.91 -12.03 -10.03
C HIS A 61 7.03 -12.73 -8.67
N HIS A 62 7.97 -13.67 -8.59
CA HIS A 62 8.30 -14.38 -7.34
C HIS A 62 9.25 -13.61 -6.41
N ARG A 63 9.51 -12.33 -6.71
CA ARG A 63 10.37 -11.45 -5.90
C ARG A 63 9.73 -10.08 -5.81
N GLU A 64 9.98 -9.40 -4.68
CA GLU A 64 9.58 -8.02 -4.48
C GLU A 64 10.21 -7.07 -5.51
N MET A 65 9.51 -5.98 -5.77
CA MET A 65 10.01 -4.92 -6.64
C MET A 65 9.82 -3.55 -6.02
N PHE A 66 10.78 -2.68 -6.25
CA PHE A 66 10.63 -1.28 -5.90
C PHE A 66 9.98 -0.52 -7.05
N ILE A 67 8.79 0.03 -6.80
CA ILE A 67 8.10 0.88 -7.77
C ILE A 67 8.36 2.34 -7.40
N LYS A 68 8.95 3.07 -8.34
CA LYS A 68 9.23 4.50 -8.17
C LYS A 68 7.95 5.32 -8.36
N ASP A 69 7.37 5.26 -9.55
CA ASP A 69 6.17 5.98 -9.93
C ASP A 69 5.32 5.15 -10.90
N VAL A 70 4.03 5.48 -10.97
CA VAL A 70 3.12 5.00 -12.01
C VAL A 70 2.57 6.20 -12.76
N LYS A 71 2.62 6.16 -14.10
CA LYS A 71 2.09 7.21 -14.97
C LYS A 71 0.95 6.68 -15.81
N LEU A 72 -0.22 7.31 -15.68
CA LEU A 72 -1.37 7.02 -16.50
C LEU A 72 -1.50 8.09 -17.58
N ILE A 73 -1.26 7.70 -18.83
CA ILE A 73 -1.37 8.58 -20.00
C ILE A 73 -2.71 8.31 -20.70
N THR A 74 -3.48 9.36 -20.95
CA THR A 74 -4.76 9.30 -21.67
C THR A 74 -4.63 9.94 -23.05
N GLY A 75 -5.16 9.29 -24.09
CA GLY A 75 -5.20 9.88 -25.45
C GLY A 75 -3.84 10.01 -26.16
N GLY A 76 -2.76 9.43 -25.61
CA GLY A 76 -1.43 9.47 -26.20
C GLY A 76 -0.61 10.72 -25.92
N ASP A 77 -1.15 11.67 -25.13
CA ASP A 77 -0.46 12.90 -24.77
C ASP A 77 0.08 12.83 -23.33
N GLU A 78 1.41 12.77 -23.21
CA GLU A 78 2.11 12.71 -21.93
C GLU A 78 1.94 13.97 -21.07
N SER A 79 1.58 15.11 -21.66
CA SER A 79 1.39 16.36 -20.90
C SER A 79 0.20 16.28 -19.95
N THR A 80 -0.74 15.37 -20.20
CA THR A 80 -1.93 15.12 -19.37
C THR A 80 -1.76 13.96 -18.41
N ALA A 81 -0.56 13.39 -18.31
CA ALA A 81 -0.32 12.18 -17.53
C ALA A 81 -0.61 12.38 -16.04
N ILE A 82 -1.45 11.51 -15.48
CA ILE A 82 -1.67 11.45 -14.04
C ILE A 82 -0.53 10.61 -13.43
N THR A 83 0.23 11.23 -12.52
CA THR A 83 1.35 10.56 -11.84
C THR A 83 0.95 10.14 -10.42
N PHE A 84 1.30 8.91 -10.07
CA PHE A 84 1.21 8.35 -8.73
C PHE A 84 2.64 8.26 -8.19
N ASP A 85 2.92 9.01 -7.12
CA ASP A 85 4.21 8.95 -6.43
C ASP A 85 4.21 7.76 -5.47
N VAL A 86 4.90 6.67 -5.84
CA VAL A 86 4.78 5.37 -5.16
C VAL A 86 5.89 5.19 -4.13
N ALA A 87 7.14 5.28 -4.58
CA ALA A 87 8.36 5.09 -3.78
C ALA A 87 8.25 3.94 -2.76
N SER A 88 7.81 2.76 -3.21
CA SER A 88 7.50 1.66 -2.30
C SER A 88 7.80 0.28 -2.89
N TRP A 89 8.22 -0.63 -2.02
CA TRP A 89 8.34 -2.05 -2.34
C TRP A 89 6.96 -2.69 -2.46
N VAL A 90 6.74 -3.45 -3.53
CA VAL A 90 5.56 -4.28 -3.77
C VAL A 90 6.00 -5.74 -3.76
N HIS A 91 5.56 -6.47 -2.75
CA HIS A 91 5.89 -7.88 -2.60
C HIS A 91 5.20 -8.73 -3.66
N SER A 92 5.83 -9.87 -3.94
CA SER A 92 5.26 -10.94 -4.75
C SER A 92 3.87 -11.30 -4.22
N LYS A 93 2.90 -11.50 -5.12
CA LYS A 93 1.55 -11.92 -4.77
C LYS A 93 1.48 -13.29 -4.09
N PHE A 94 2.57 -14.06 -4.18
CA PHE A 94 2.71 -15.34 -3.49
C PHE A 94 3.07 -15.17 -2.01
N ASP A 95 3.55 -14.00 -1.61
CA ASP A 95 3.90 -13.64 -0.23
C ASP A 95 2.84 -12.70 0.40
N ASP A 96 2.41 -11.67 -0.33
CA ASP A 96 1.28 -10.78 0.04
C ASP A 96 0.27 -10.74 -1.12
N PRO A 97 -0.76 -11.60 -1.10
CA PRO A 97 -1.70 -11.76 -2.23
C PRO A 97 -2.65 -10.59 -2.41
N GLU A 98 -2.67 -9.64 -1.47
CA GLU A 98 -3.53 -8.48 -1.58
C GLU A 98 -2.85 -7.35 -2.39
N PRO A 99 -3.48 -6.85 -3.47
CA PRO A 99 -2.91 -5.78 -4.29
C PRO A 99 -2.64 -4.51 -3.48
N ARG A 100 -1.53 -3.85 -3.80
CA ARG A 100 -1.11 -2.59 -3.18
C ARG A 100 -1.85 -1.42 -3.81
N VAL A 101 -2.49 -0.58 -2.99
CA VAL A 101 -3.14 0.65 -3.46
C VAL A 101 -2.21 1.85 -3.41
N PHE A 102 -2.25 2.68 -4.45
CA PHE A 102 -1.56 3.96 -4.53
C PHE A 102 -2.53 5.04 -5.01
N PHE A 103 -2.52 6.19 -4.36
CA PHE A 103 -3.42 7.31 -4.64
C PHE A 103 -2.71 8.39 -5.45
N THR A 104 -3.49 9.22 -6.17
CA THR A 104 -2.92 10.41 -6.84
C THR A 104 -2.31 11.38 -5.82
N VAL A 105 -1.39 12.24 -6.26
CA VAL A 105 -0.76 13.29 -5.42
C VAL A 105 -1.78 14.31 -4.84
N LYS A 106 -2.99 14.37 -5.41
CA LYS A 106 -4.04 15.27 -4.93
C LYS A 106 -4.49 14.89 -3.50
N SER A 107 -4.41 15.87 -2.59
CA SER A 107 -4.73 15.70 -1.17
C SER A 107 -6.20 15.97 -0.87
N TYR A 108 -6.76 15.20 0.08
CA TYR A 108 -8.15 15.33 0.55
C TYR A 108 -8.24 15.15 2.07
N LEU A 109 -8.99 16.04 2.75
CA LEU A 109 -9.46 15.75 4.10
C LEU A 109 -10.36 14.50 4.10
N PRO A 110 -10.54 13.78 5.23
CA PRO A 110 -11.42 12.62 5.28
C PRO A 110 -12.82 12.88 4.71
N SER A 111 -13.44 14.00 5.10
CA SER A 111 -14.77 14.44 4.63
C SER A 111 -14.82 14.89 3.16
N GLN A 112 -13.66 15.08 2.53
CA GLN A 112 -13.53 15.50 1.13
C GLN A 112 -13.06 14.37 0.23
N THR A 113 -12.85 13.16 0.79
CA THR A 113 -12.42 12.00 0.02
C THR A 113 -13.48 11.70 -1.04
N PRO A 114 -13.12 11.62 -2.34
CA PRO A 114 -14.07 11.23 -3.37
C PRO A 114 -14.68 9.86 -3.02
N PRO A 115 -16.02 9.70 -3.14
CA PRO A 115 -16.69 8.45 -2.76
C PRO A 115 -16.11 7.20 -3.43
N GLY A 116 -15.46 7.33 -4.60
CA GLY A 116 -14.89 6.18 -5.31
C GLY A 116 -13.60 5.63 -4.76
N ILE A 117 -12.95 6.36 -3.85
CA ILE A 117 -11.71 5.92 -3.21
C ILE A 117 -11.82 5.85 -1.69
N GLU A 118 -13.00 6.12 -1.12
CA GLU A 118 -13.22 6.12 0.33
C GLU A 118 -13.01 4.72 0.94
N ALA A 119 -13.58 3.68 0.32
CA ALA A 119 -13.41 2.31 0.77
C ALA A 119 -11.93 1.86 0.69
N LEU A 120 -11.24 2.22 -0.39
CA LEU A 120 -9.80 1.95 -0.54
C LEU A 120 -8.97 2.67 0.51
N ARG A 121 -9.27 3.95 0.79
CA ARG A 121 -8.62 4.75 1.83
C ARG A 121 -8.79 4.12 3.21
N LYS A 122 -10.03 3.71 3.55
CA LYS A 122 -10.32 3.06 4.82
C LYS A 122 -9.59 1.73 4.96
N LYS A 123 -9.63 0.89 3.92
CA LYS A 123 -8.99 -0.43 3.92
C LYS A 123 -7.46 -0.33 4.06
N GLU A 124 -6.81 0.58 3.33
CA GLU A 124 -5.36 0.78 3.46
C GLU A 124 -4.98 1.26 4.87
N LEU A 125 -5.78 2.15 5.48
CA LEU A 125 -5.55 2.58 6.86
C LEU A 125 -5.71 1.44 7.88
N GLU A 126 -6.69 0.56 7.68
CA GLU A 126 -6.86 -0.64 8.51
C GLU A 126 -5.66 -1.59 8.37
N LYS A 127 -5.19 -1.84 7.13
CA LYS A 127 -4.00 -2.66 6.86
C LYS A 127 -2.74 -2.09 7.52
N LEU A 128 -2.56 -0.76 7.46
CA LEU A 128 -1.42 -0.08 8.09
C LEU A 128 -1.45 -0.12 9.62
N ARG A 129 -2.63 -0.24 10.25
CA ARG A 129 -2.73 -0.40 11.71
C ARG A 129 -2.51 -1.84 12.16
N GLY A 130 -2.90 -2.81 11.33
CA GLY A 130 -2.87 -4.23 11.68
C GLY A 130 -3.85 -4.57 12.81
N ASP A 131 -3.64 -5.74 13.42
CA ASP A 131 -4.52 -6.32 14.45
C ASP A 131 -3.93 -6.24 15.88
N GLY A 132 -2.72 -5.70 16.04
CA GLY A 132 -2.00 -5.64 17.32
C GLY A 132 -1.43 -6.99 17.80
N HIS A 133 -1.49 -8.03 16.97
CA HIS A 133 -1.03 -9.37 17.27
C HIS A 133 0.17 -9.76 16.41
N SER A 134 0.70 -10.97 16.67
CA SER A 134 1.81 -11.64 15.95
C SER A 134 3.16 -10.89 15.91
N GLU A 135 4.21 -11.61 15.52
CA GLU A 135 5.53 -11.04 15.22
C GLU A 135 5.50 -10.33 13.87
N ARG A 136 6.17 -9.18 13.76
CA ARG A 136 6.26 -8.43 12.51
C ARG A 136 7.16 -9.12 11.50
N LYS A 137 6.67 -9.30 10.28
CA LYS A 137 7.44 -9.82 9.15
C LYS A 137 8.09 -8.69 8.35
N PHE A 138 9.17 -9.00 7.64
CA PHE A 138 9.94 -8.02 6.85
C PHE A 138 9.09 -7.26 5.81
N HIS A 139 8.09 -7.94 5.21
CA HIS A 139 7.21 -7.36 4.20
C HIS A 139 6.00 -6.60 4.76
N GLU A 140 5.77 -6.66 6.07
CA GLU A 140 4.61 -6.02 6.67
C GLU A 140 4.80 -4.51 6.80
N ARG A 141 3.74 -3.76 6.49
CA ARG A 141 3.67 -2.30 6.65
C ARG A 141 2.79 -1.92 7.84
N VAL A 142 2.79 -2.74 8.88
CA VAL A 142 1.97 -2.55 10.08
C VAL A 142 2.70 -1.63 11.06
N TYR A 143 2.04 -0.55 11.44
CA TYR A 143 2.51 0.45 12.40
C TYR A 143 1.64 0.37 13.66
N ASP A 144 2.26 -0.06 14.75
CA ASP A 144 1.63 -0.18 16.06
C ASP A 144 2.66 0.13 17.16
N TYR A 145 2.21 0.26 18.40
CA TYR A 145 2.97 0.78 19.52
C TYR A 145 3.27 -0.29 20.57
N ASP A 146 4.45 -0.20 21.18
CA ASP A 146 4.82 -0.97 22.37
C ASP A 146 5.75 -0.12 23.26
N THR A 147 5.97 -0.61 24.48
CA THR A 147 6.94 -0.10 25.45
C THR A 147 8.37 -0.55 25.11
N TYR A 148 9.36 0.12 25.69
CA TYR A 148 10.76 -0.32 25.63
C TYR A 148 10.99 -1.43 26.67
N ASN A 149 10.61 -2.64 26.28
CA ASN A 149 10.80 -3.88 27.03
C ASN A 149 11.82 -4.81 26.35
N ASP A 150 12.49 -4.31 25.32
CA ASP A 150 13.36 -5.03 24.40
C ASP A 150 14.82 -4.55 24.44
N LEU A 151 15.20 -3.83 25.52
CA LEU A 151 16.56 -3.30 25.72
C LEU A 151 17.46 -4.23 26.54
N GLY A 152 16.87 -5.11 27.36
CA GLY A 152 17.59 -6.05 28.21
C GLY A 152 17.75 -7.42 27.55
N ASP A 153 18.67 -8.22 28.07
CA ASP A 153 18.89 -9.60 27.62
C ASP A 153 19.18 -10.55 28.80
N PRO A 154 18.19 -10.73 29.71
CA PRO A 154 18.36 -11.47 30.96
C PRO A 154 18.60 -12.98 30.75
N ASP A 155 18.18 -13.54 29.61
CA ASP A 155 18.39 -14.95 29.26
C ASP A 155 19.87 -15.26 29.03
N LYS A 156 20.64 -14.31 28.48
CA LYS A 156 22.09 -14.46 28.35
C LYS A 156 22.82 -14.18 29.66
N ASN A 157 22.42 -13.15 30.38
CA ASN A 157 22.98 -12.80 31.68
C ASN A 157 21.98 -11.96 32.47
N ILE A 158 21.69 -12.35 33.71
CA ILE A 158 20.78 -11.63 34.59
C ILE A 158 21.18 -10.16 34.82
N ASP A 159 22.48 -9.84 34.75
CA ASP A 159 23.00 -8.46 34.87
C ASP A 159 22.60 -7.56 33.68
N HIS A 160 22.17 -8.16 32.57
CA HIS A 160 21.63 -7.44 31.42
C HIS A 160 20.14 -7.11 31.56
N LYS A 161 19.50 -7.45 32.69
CA LYS A 161 18.11 -7.04 32.95
C LYS A 161 18.01 -5.51 32.97
N ARG A 162 16.99 -4.99 32.31
CA ARG A 162 16.68 -3.54 32.27
C ARG A 162 15.22 -3.32 32.68
N PRO A 163 14.91 -2.18 33.35
CA PRO A 163 13.52 -1.82 33.61
C PRO A 163 12.81 -1.53 32.29
N VAL A 164 11.50 -1.80 32.27
CA VAL A 164 10.66 -1.45 31.11
C VAL A 164 10.39 0.06 31.12
N LEU A 165 10.63 0.74 30.00
CA LEU A 165 10.31 2.16 29.85
C LEU A 165 8.99 2.34 29.09
N GLY A 166 8.14 3.23 29.60
CA GLY A 166 6.79 3.49 29.10
C GLY A 166 5.66 3.09 30.05
N THR A 167 5.97 2.71 31.30
CA THR A 167 4.98 2.44 32.35
C THR A 167 4.61 3.72 33.12
N LYS A 168 3.76 3.62 34.15
CA LYS A 168 3.45 4.77 35.02
C LYS A 168 4.64 5.16 35.90
N GLU A 169 5.41 4.17 36.33
CA GLU A 169 6.60 4.31 37.18
C GLU A 169 7.80 4.82 36.39
N HIS A 170 7.89 4.44 35.11
CA HIS A 170 8.92 4.91 34.17
C HIS A 170 8.28 5.48 32.91
N PRO A 171 7.69 6.69 32.94
CA PRO A 171 7.07 7.30 31.77
C PRO A 171 8.07 7.48 30.64
N TYR A 172 7.70 7.06 29.43
CA TYR A 172 8.53 7.17 28.24
C TYR A 172 7.70 7.09 26.95
N PRO A 173 8.14 7.71 25.84
CA PRO A 173 7.51 7.53 24.53
C PRO A 173 7.38 6.05 24.15
N ARG A 174 6.37 5.73 23.33
CA ARG A 174 6.22 4.40 22.74
C ARG A 174 7.18 4.22 21.57
N ARG A 175 7.53 2.97 21.29
CA ARG A 175 8.28 2.55 20.10
C ARG A 175 7.41 1.72 19.18
N CYS A 176 7.90 1.44 17.97
CA CYS A 176 7.21 0.56 17.03
C CYS A 176 7.16 -0.88 17.54
N ARG A 177 5.96 -1.46 17.57
CA ARG A 177 5.73 -2.85 17.98
C ARG A 177 6.42 -3.82 17.01
N THR A 178 7.19 -4.76 17.55
CA THR A 178 7.89 -5.83 16.81
C THR A 178 7.24 -7.19 16.98
N GLY A 179 6.56 -7.41 18.12
CA GLY A 179 5.85 -8.66 18.41
C GLY A 179 6.73 -9.89 18.67
N ARG A 180 8.06 -9.70 18.78
CA ARG A 180 8.98 -10.78 19.17
C ARG A 180 8.71 -11.24 20.61
N PRO A 181 8.99 -12.51 20.95
CA PRO A 181 9.00 -12.97 22.34
C PRO A 181 9.89 -12.09 23.21
N LYS A 182 9.46 -11.90 24.47
CA LYS A 182 10.12 -11.06 25.47
C LYS A 182 10.80 -11.94 26.52
#